data_AF-A0A6A4V7T3-F1
#
_entry.id   AF-A0A6A4V7T3-F1
#
_cell.length_a   1.000
_cell.length_b   1.000
_cell.length_c   1.000
_cell.angle_alpha   90.00
_cell.angle_beta   90.00
_cell.angle_gamma   90.00
#
_symmetry.space_group_name_H-M   'P 1'
#
loop_
_entity.id
_entity.type
_entity.pdbx_description
1 polymer ?
#
loop_
_entity_poly.entity_id
_entity_poly.type
_entity_poly.pdbx_seq_one_letter_code
_entity_poly.pdbx_strand_id
1 'polypeptide(L)'
;MRDALIFCPYREHVKGYLEHSDTVLCLTYEQMHQDRGSVVRKVAYFLGVSLSDADVDDIVKNTSFEVMKANPDTNFRQWEDSGMVSGTEEGTFMRKGMVGDWRNYFTEEESEAFLKWRNEEVASLE
;
A
#
# COMPACT_ATOMS: atom_id res chain seq x y z
N MET A 1 -16.56 -8.14 11.74
CA MET A 1 -15.22 -7.72 12.23
C MET A 1 -15.46 -6.48 13.07
N ARG A 2 -15.02 -6.40 14.34
CA ARG A 2 -15.23 -5.18 15.14
C ARG A 2 -14.18 -4.16 14.74
N ASP A 3 -14.60 -2.97 14.33
CA ASP A 3 -13.76 -1.82 13.94
C ASP A 3 -13.03 -1.21 15.14
N ALA A 4 -12.24 -2.02 15.85
CA ALA A 4 -11.62 -1.68 17.13
C ALA A 4 -10.12 -1.37 17.01
N LEU A 5 -9.59 -1.30 15.79
CA LEU A 5 -8.20 -0.90 15.54
C LEU A 5 -8.12 0.59 15.23
N ILE A 6 -6.91 1.14 15.35
CA ILE A 6 -6.63 2.54 15.05
C ILE A 6 -7.02 2.82 13.58
N PHE A 7 -7.76 3.91 13.35
CA PHE A 7 -8.26 4.35 12.03
C PHE A 7 -9.29 3.45 11.33
N CYS A 8 -9.86 2.45 12.01
CA CYS A 8 -11.07 1.78 11.54
C CYS A 8 -12.31 2.70 11.68
N PRO A 9 -13.40 2.46 10.91
CA PRO A 9 -13.63 1.36 9.97
C PRO A 9 -12.88 1.47 8.62
N TYR A 10 -12.34 0.34 8.12
CA TYR A 10 -11.54 0.32 6.87
C TYR A 10 -12.35 0.67 5.62
N ARG A 11 -13.57 0.14 5.49
CA ARG A 11 -14.39 0.31 4.27
C ARG A 11 -14.79 1.77 4.10
N GLU A 12 -15.23 2.39 5.17
CA GLU A 12 -15.65 3.79 5.24
C GLU A 12 -14.45 4.71 4.96
N HIS A 13 -13.27 4.38 5.50
CA HIS A 13 -12.04 5.10 5.19
C HIS A 13 -11.74 5.06 3.69
N VAL A 14 -11.73 3.88 3.06
CA VAL A 14 -11.47 3.76 1.61
C VAL A 14 -12.55 4.44 0.79
N LYS A 15 -13.84 4.22 1.13
CA LYS A 15 -14.98 4.78 0.42
C LYS A 15 -14.93 6.30 0.40
N GLY A 16 -14.62 6.94 1.53
CA GLY A 16 -14.55 8.40 1.62
C GLY A 16 -13.58 9.04 0.63
N TYR A 17 -12.42 8.41 0.37
CA TYR A 17 -11.49 8.90 -0.64
C TYR A 17 -11.95 8.62 -2.07
N LEU A 18 -12.56 7.45 -2.32
CA LEU A 18 -13.09 7.10 -3.65
C LEU A 18 -14.23 8.03 -4.09
N GLU A 19 -15.07 8.47 -3.16
CA GLU A 19 -16.13 9.47 -3.40
C GLU A 19 -15.59 10.84 -3.84
N HIS A 20 -14.30 11.12 -3.64
CA HIS A 20 -13.60 12.35 -4.05
C HIS A 20 -12.53 12.09 -5.12
N SER A 21 -12.69 11.03 -5.93
CA SER A 21 -11.71 10.62 -6.94
C SER A 21 -11.56 11.59 -8.12
N ASP A 22 -12.41 12.61 -8.20
CA ASP A 22 -12.29 13.74 -9.12
C ASP A 22 -11.15 14.71 -8.74
N THR A 23 -10.81 14.75 -7.44
CA THR A 23 -9.79 15.65 -6.87
C THR A 23 -8.66 14.89 -6.18
N VAL A 24 -8.86 13.61 -5.86
CA VAL A 24 -7.88 12.74 -5.20
C VAL A 24 -7.47 11.60 -6.13
N LEU A 25 -6.16 11.48 -6.39
CA LEU A 25 -5.63 10.31 -7.11
C LEU A 25 -5.67 9.07 -6.21
N CYS A 26 -6.59 8.16 -6.49
CA CYS A 26 -6.69 6.86 -5.82
C CYS A 26 -5.86 5.80 -6.55
N LEU A 27 -4.87 5.23 -5.86
CA LEU A 27 -4.02 4.13 -6.35
C LEU A 27 -4.09 2.96 -5.38
N THR A 28 -3.95 1.74 -5.89
CA THR A 28 -3.82 0.56 -5.03
C THR A 28 -2.37 0.10 -4.93
N TYR A 29 -2.06 -0.58 -3.83
CA TYR A 29 -0.76 -1.19 -3.64
C TYR A 29 -0.46 -2.27 -4.70
N GLU A 30 -1.47 -3.01 -5.13
CA GLU A 30 -1.38 -4.02 -6.18
C GLU A 30 -1.05 -3.42 -7.54
N GLN A 31 -1.60 -2.24 -7.89
CA GLN A 31 -1.24 -1.54 -9.12
C GLN A 31 0.25 -1.17 -9.13
N MET A 32 0.80 -0.75 -7.99
CA MET A 32 2.23 -0.48 -7.85
C MET A 32 3.07 -1.75 -8.00
N HIS A 33 2.58 -2.91 -7.59
CA HIS A 33 3.29 -4.18 -7.83
C HIS A 33 3.20 -4.66 -9.27
N GLN A 34 2.08 -4.40 -9.95
CA GLN A 34 1.84 -4.85 -11.30
C GLN A 34 2.62 -4.05 -12.36
N ASP A 35 2.60 -2.72 -12.26
CA ASP A 35 3.29 -1.83 -13.21
C ASP A 35 3.63 -0.48 -12.55
N ARG A 36 4.84 -0.38 -12.00
CA ARG A 36 5.33 0.86 -11.37
C ARG A 36 5.48 2.01 -12.34
N GLY A 37 5.90 1.76 -13.58
CA GLY A 37 6.13 2.81 -14.56
C GLY A 37 4.82 3.52 -14.91
N SER A 38 3.74 2.75 -15.11
CA SER A 38 2.40 3.29 -15.32
C SER A 38 1.91 4.09 -14.11
N VAL A 39 2.14 3.61 -12.88
CA VAL A 39 1.77 4.37 -11.67
C VAL A 39 2.55 5.67 -11.56
N VAL A 40 3.87 5.67 -11.79
CA VAL A 40 4.70 6.89 -11.78
C VAL A 40 4.17 7.92 -12.77
N ARG A 41 3.82 7.49 -13.99
CA ARG A 41 3.23 8.39 -15.01
C ARG A 41 1.86 8.92 -14.60
N LYS A 42 1.02 8.11 -13.96
CA LYS A 42 -0.28 8.56 -13.41
C LYS A 42 -0.10 9.63 -12.34
N VAL A 43 0.84 9.42 -11.41
CA VAL A 43 1.17 10.41 -10.37
C VAL A 43 1.69 11.69 -11.00
N ALA A 44 2.61 11.60 -11.96
CA ALA A 44 3.15 12.76 -12.66
C ALA A 44 2.06 13.56 -13.39
N TYR A 45 1.18 12.87 -14.12
CA TYR A 45 0.04 13.50 -14.79
C TYR A 45 -0.89 14.21 -13.80
N PHE A 46 -1.23 13.57 -12.69
CA PHE A 46 -2.07 14.16 -11.65
C PHE A 46 -1.44 15.42 -11.03
N LEU A 47 -0.11 15.42 -10.85
CA LEU A 47 0.64 16.57 -10.33
C LEU A 47 0.95 17.64 -11.40
N GLY A 48 0.59 17.42 -12.66
CA GLY A 48 0.91 18.33 -13.77
C GLY A 48 2.40 18.37 -14.13
N VAL A 49 3.15 17.31 -13.83
CA VAL A 49 4.59 17.18 -14.08
C VAL A 49 4.82 16.35 -15.34
N SER A 50 5.68 16.84 -16.23
CA SER A 50 6.15 16.07 -17.39
C SER A 50 7.40 15.28 -17.02
N LEU A 51 7.42 13.99 -17.37
CA LEU A 51 8.56 13.10 -17.16
C LEU A 51 9.01 12.50 -18.49
N SER A 52 10.33 12.42 -18.69
CA SER A 52 10.91 11.58 -19.74
C SER A 52 10.87 10.10 -19.34
N ASP A 53 11.10 9.21 -20.29
CA ASP A 53 11.20 7.77 -19.99
C ASP A 53 12.36 7.46 -19.04
N ALA A 54 13.48 8.19 -19.18
CA ALA A 54 14.62 8.07 -18.27
C ALA A 54 14.26 8.48 -16.84
N ASP A 55 13.51 9.57 -16.66
CA ASP A 55 13.04 9.99 -15.33
C ASP A 55 12.13 8.92 -14.71
N VAL A 56 11.24 8.32 -15.51
CA VAL A 56 10.36 7.24 -15.05
C VAL A 56 11.19 6.03 -14.62
N ASP A 57 12.15 5.60 -15.41
CA ASP A 57 13.03 4.46 -15.10
C ASP A 57 13.84 4.70 -13.82
N ASP A 58 14.37 5.92 -13.65
CA ASP A 58 15.11 6.31 -12.47
C ASP A 58 14.23 6.35 -11.21
N ILE A 59 13.02 6.92 -11.29
CA ILE A 59 12.06 6.93 -10.17
C ILE A 59 11.67 5.49 -9.83
N VAL A 60 11.33 4.69 -10.83
CA VAL A 60 10.99 3.28 -10.66
C VAL A 60 12.13 2.58 -9.93
N LYS A 61 13.37 2.69 -10.38
CA LYS A 61 14.52 2.04 -9.73
C LYS A 61 14.67 2.47 -8.26
N ASN A 62 14.64 3.77 -7.99
CA ASN A 62 14.88 4.32 -6.65
C ASN A 62 13.74 4.05 -5.67
N THR A 63 12.52 3.84 -6.17
CA THR A 63 11.34 3.46 -5.37
C THR A 63 11.11 1.96 -5.30
N SER A 64 12.07 1.15 -5.74
CA SER A 64 12.01 -0.30 -5.52
C SER A 64 12.11 -0.65 -4.05
N PHE A 65 11.46 -1.76 -3.67
CA PHE A 65 11.39 -2.18 -2.28
C PHE A 65 12.78 -2.41 -1.69
N GLU A 66 13.68 -3.02 -2.44
CA GLU A 66 15.05 -3.32 -2.06
C GLU A 66 15.87 -2.04 -1.83
N VAL A 67 15.76 -1.08 -2.75
CA VAL A 67 16.45 0.21 -2.63
C VAL A 67 15.92 1.00 -1.43
N MET A 68 14.60 1.10 -1.28
CA MET A 68 13.99 1.80 -0.14
C MET A 68 14.30 1.12 1.20
N LYS A 69 14.32 -0.22 1.25
CA LYS A 69 14.67 -0.98 2.46
C LYS A 69 16.13 -0.80 2.87
N ALA A 70 17.03 -0.66 1.89
CA ALA A 70 18.44 -0.38 2.13
C ALA A 70 18.70 1.09 2.51
N ASN A 71 17.85 2.03 2.08
CA ASN A 71 18.04 3.47 2.29
C ASN A 71 17.64 3.89 3.73
N PRO A 72 18.57 4.43 4.54
CA PRO A 72 18.30 4.92 5.89
C PRO A 72 17.22 6.01 5.98
N ASP A 73 17.04 6.80 4.92
CA ASP A 73 16.05 7.88 4.90
C ASP A 73 14.61 7.37 4.69
N THR A 74 14.44 6.11 4.28
CA THR A 74 13.12 5.54 3.96
C THR A 74 12.80 4.25 4.72
N ASN A 75 13.78 3.59 5.33
CA ASN A 75 13.57 2.30 6.00
C ASN A 75 13.14 2.40 7.47
N PHE A 76 13.10 3.61 8.03
CA PHE A 76 12.65 3.91 9.39
C PHE A 76 13.37 3.13 10.50
N ARG A 77 14.66 2.81 10.33
CA ARG A 77 15.46 2.11 11.37
C ARG A 77 15.47 2.85 12.71
N GLN A 78 15.33 4.17 12.74
CA GLN A 78 15.23 4.93 13.98
C GLN A 78 14.03 4.54 14.86
N TRP A 79 13.02 3.86 14.31
CA TRP A 79 11.91 3.30 15.09
C TRP A 79 12.29 2.02 15.84
N GLU A 80 13.34 1.33 15.40
CA GLU A 80 13.94 0.20 16.13
C GLU A 80 14.64 0.75 17.39
N ASP A 81 15.40 1.84 17.24
CA ASP A 81 16.08 2.51 18.35
C ASP A 81 15.10 3.03 19.41
N SER A 82 13.92 3.52 18.98
CA SER A 82 12.87 3.99 19.89
C SER A 82 12.01 2.85 20.47
N GLY A 83 12.22 1.60 20.05
CA GLY A 83 11.39 0.45 20.43
C GLY A 83 9.95 0.50 19.90
N MET A 84 9.65 1.35 18.90
CA MET A 84 8.33 1.39 18.26
C MET A 84 8.12 0.17 17.36
N VAL A 85 9.20 -0.39 16.83
CA VAL A 85 9.22 -1.67 16.12
C VAL A 85 10.32 -2.55 16.73
N SER A 86 10.20 -3.87 16.62
CA SER A 86 11.10 -4.81 17.32
C SER A 86 12.50 -4.91 16.70
N GLY A 87 12.67 -4.49 15.44
CA GLY A 87 13.91 -4.68 14.68
C GLY A 87 14.18 -6.14 14.27
N THR A 88 13.29 -7.07 14.62
CA THR A 88 13.35 -8.46 14.12
C THR A 88 12.84 -8.50 12.69
N GLU A 89 13.14 -9.57 11.94
CA GLU A 89 12.66 -9.73 10.56
C GLU A 89 11.13 -9.52 10.43
N GLU A 90 10.38 -9.94 11.44
CA GLU A 90 8.92 -9.80 11.51
C GLU A 90 8.44 -8.41 11.97
N GLY A 91 9.27 -7.65 12.67
CA GLY A 91 8.92 -6.33 13.21
C GLY A 91 9.92 -5.24 12.80
N THR A 92 10.39 -5.30 11.55
CA THR A 92 10.96 -4.14 10.85
C THR A 92 9.87 -3.39 10.10
N PHE A 93 10.04 -2.08 9.88
CA PHE A 93 9.08 -1.27 9.14
C PHE A 93 8.89 -1.76 7.69
N MET A 94 9.99 -2.00 6.96
CA MET A 94 9.97 -2.56 5.61
C MET A 94 10.12 -4.07 5.62
N ARG A 95 9.02 -4.79 5.89
CA ARG A 95 9.01 -6.25 6.11
C ARG A 95 9.25 -7.07 4.83
N LYS A 96 8.19 -7.39 4.06
CA LYS A 96 8.25 -8.26 2.87
C LYS A 96 7.98 -7.58 1.53
N GLY A 97 7.24 -6.47 1.52
CA GLY A 97 6.97 -5.72 0.28
C GLY A 97 6.29 -6.56 -0.81
N MET A 98 5.28 -7.37 -0.47
CA MET A 98 4.65 -8.28 -1.44
C MET A 98 3.12 -8.29 -1.33
N VAL A 99 2.45 -8.65 -2.43
CA VAL A 99 0.98 -8.79 -2.50
C VAL A 99 0.57 -10.21 -2.10
N GLY A 100 -0.52 -10.33 -1.36
CA GLY A 100 -1.16 -11.63 -1.09
C GLY A 100 -0.58 -12.42 0.09
N ASP A 101 0.37 -11.86 0.84
CA ASP A 101 1.00 -12.54 2.00
C ASP A 101 0.02 -12.90 3.11
N TRP A 102 -1.18 -12.30 3.15
CA TRP A 102 -2.25 -12.66 4.11
C TRP A 102 -2.60 -14.16 4.11
N ARG A 103 -2.47 -14.82 2.95
CA ARG A 103 -2.73 -16.26 2.80
C ARG A 103 -1.79 -17.14 3.62
N ASN A 104 -0.63 -16.62 4.02
CA ASN A 104 0.32 -17.32 4.87
C ASN A 104 -0.02 -17.22 6.37
N TYR A 105 -0.98 -16.38 6.75
CA TYR A 105 -1.35 -16.13 8.15
C TYR A 105 -2.77 -16.60 8.47
N PHE A 106 -3.65 -16.63 7.47
CA PHE A 106 -5.05 -16.96 7.67
C PHE A 106 -5.21 -18.47 7.63
N THR A 107 -5.95 -19.00 8.60
CA THR A 107 -6.55 -20.33 8.49
C THR A 107 -7.57 -20.37 7.35
N GLU A 108 -8.02 -21.56 6.97
CA GLU A 108 -9.06 -21.74 5.94
C GLU A 108 -10.36 -21.02 6.34
N GLU A 109 -10.81 -21.19 7.59
CA GLU A 109 -11.99 -20.52 8.13
C GLU A 109 -11.86 -18.99 8.09
N GLU A 110 -10.72 -18.44 8.51
CA GLU A 110 -10.47 -16.99 8.46
C GLU A 110 -10.42 -16.47 7.02
N SER A 111 -9.87 -17.27 6.10
CA SER A 111 -9.82 -16.92 4.67
C SER A 111 -11.23 -16.84 4.08
N GLU A 112 -12.09 -17.80 4.38
CA GLU A 112 -13.49 -17.80 3.96
C GLU A 112 -14.25 -16.60 4.53
N ALA A 113 -14.10 -16.35 5.84
CA ALA A 113 -14.71 -15.21 6.51
C ALA A 113 -14.25 -13.87 5.92
N PHE A 114 -12.95 -13.74 5.62
CA PHE A 114 -12.40 -12.55 4.99
C PHE A 114 -12.88 -12.35 3.56
N LEU A 115 -12.93 -13.41 2.75
CA LEU A 115 -13.43 -13.32 1.38
C LEU A 115 -14.91 -12.98 1.35
N LYS A 116 -15.70 -13.54 2.27
CA LYS A 116 -17.10 -13.15 2.46
C LYS A 116 -17.20 -11.68 2.84
N TRP A 117 -16.51 -11.25 3.91
CA TRP A 117 -16.48 -9.86 4.33
C TRP A 117 -16.04 -8.94 3.19
N ARG A 118 -15.02 -9.29 2.41
CA ARG A 118 -14.50 -8.51 1.27
C ARG A 118 -15.54 -8.37 0.16
N ASN A 119 -16.25 -9.46 -0.18
CA ASN A 119 -17.22 -9.51 -1.27
C ASN A 119 -18.61 -9.00 -0.87
N GLU A 120 -18.86 -8.73 0.41
CA GLU A 120 -20.05 -7.99 0.83
C GLU A 120 -20.06 -6.63 0.12
N GLU A 121 -21.17 -6.32 -0.57
CA GLU A 121 -21.34 -5.09 -1.36
C GLU A 121 -20.93 -3.88 -0.51
N VAL A 122 -19.90 -3.17 -0.96
CA VAL A 122 -19.84 -1.74 -0.71
C VAL A 122 -21.04 -1.20 -1.50
N ALA A 123 -22.01 -0.58 -0.83
CA ALA A 123 -23.13 0.07 -1.52
C ALA A 123 -22.57 0.81 -2.75
N SER A 124 -23.05 0.38 -3.91
CA SER A 124 -22.58 0.64 -5.28
C SER A 124 -21.84 1.97 -5.49
N LEU A 125 -20.68 1.88 -6.14
CA LEU A 125 -20.20 2.94 -7.02
C LEU A 125 -20.96 2.77 -8.35
N GLU A 126 -22.12 3.42 -8.46
CA GLU A 126 -22.67 3.84 -9.76
C GLU A 126 -21.89 5.06 -10.26
#